data_AF-A0A4D0RK07-F1
#
_entry.id   AF-A0A4D0RK07-F1
#
_cell.length_a   1.000
_cell.length_b   1.000
_cell.length_c   1.000
_cell.angle_alpha   90.00
_cell.angle_beta   90.00
_cell.angle_gamma   90.00
#
_symmetry.space_group_name_H-M   'P 1'
#
loop_
_entity.id
_entity.type
_entity.pdbx_description
1 polymer ?
#
loop_
_entity_poly.entity_id
_entity_poly.type
_entity_poly.pdbx_seq_one_letter_code
_entity_poly.pdbx_strand_id
1 'polypeptide(L)'
;MVAAIAEASNTEAFIIWQKVHAEIGVAGIDDMTVNQYKTAESFLHAMLERCKDHDACKALVSLLLRNSEDCGLRQKLLRYCHINFGTGRLNDLTRSQLQSALSWLEQQSASSHTESSTLPEVRLRASELIRLYPKEIIFFICVGVLVGGVISRAFFNL
;
A
#
# COMPACT_ATOMS: atom_id res chain seq x y z
N MET A 1 -13.30 -15.65 14.24
CA MET A 1 -11.86 -15.49 13.97
C MET A 1 -11.29 -16.65 13.15
N VAL A 2 -11.39 -17.91 13.62
CA VAL A 2 -10.92 -19.09 12.85
C VAL A 2 -11.51 -19.18 11.45
N ALA A 3 -12.83 -18.95 11.29
CA ALA A 3 -13.47 -18.93 9.96
C ALA A 3 -12.89 -17.85 9.02
N ALA A 4 -12.60 -16.66 9.54
CA ALA A 4 -12.01 -15.57 8.75
C ALA A 4 -10.56 -15.90 8.33
N ILE A 5 -9.79 -16.57 9.20
CA ILE A 5 -8.45 -17.05 8.87
C ILE A 5 -8.54 -18.18 7.84
N ALA A 6 -9.50 -19.09 7.97
CA ALA A 6 -9.74 -20.19 7.04
C ALA A 6 -10.01 -19.68 5.63
N GLU A 7 -10.87 -18.68 5.51
CA GLU A 7 -11.18 -18.01 4.25
C GLU A 7 -9.95 -17.28 3.69
N ALA A 8 -9.30 -16.43 4.48
CA ALA A 8 -8.17 -15.61 4.02
C ALA A 8 -6.93 -16.44 3.64
N SER A 9 -6.70 -17.55 4.33
CA SER A 9 -5.56 -18.46 4.07
C SER A 9 -5.92 -19.65 3.17
N ASN A 10 -7.16 -19.74 2.68
CA ASN A 10 -7.68 -20.89 1.94
C ASN A 10 -7.32 -22.24 2.59
N THR A 11 -7.43 -22.30 3.92
CA THR A 11 -7.04 -23.45 4.74
C THR A 11 -8.25 -23.90 5.56
N GLU A 12 -8.44 -25.20 5.71
CA GLU A 12 -9.55 -25.73 6.50
C GLU A 12 -9.48 -25.29 7.98
N ALA A 13 -10.64 -24.99 8.56
CA ALA A 13 -10.76 -24.57 9.96
C ALA A 13 -10.17 -25.61 10.93
N PHE A 14 -10.25 -26.90 10.59
CA PHE A 14 -9.65 -27.99 11.37
C PHE A 14 -8.13 -27.85 11.50
N ILE A 15 -7.43 -27.52 10.41
CA ILE A 15 -5.97 -27.34 10.41
C ILE A 15 -5.57 -26.12 11.26
N ILE A 16 -6.39 -25.08 11.26
CA ILE A 16 -6.16 -23.90 12.10
C ILE A 16 -6.32 -24.26 13.58
N TRP A 17 -7.37 -25.01 13.94
CA TRP A 17 -7.55 -25.52 15.30
C TRP A 17 -6.41 -26.42 15.74
N GLN A 18 -5.92 -27.29 14.87
CA GLN A 18 -4.75 -28.13 15.16
C GLN A 18 -3.51 -27.30 15.50
N LYS A 19 -3.27 -26.20 14.77
CA LYS A 19 -2.17 -25.27 15.06
C LYS A 19 -2.35 -24.55 16.40
N VAL A 20 -3.57 -24.12 16.72
CA VAL A 20 -3.88 -23.48 18.01
C VAL A 20 -3.62 -24.46 19.16
N HIS A 21 -4.11 -25.69 19.04
CA HIS A 21 -3.93 -26.73 20.06
C HIS A 21 -2.45 -27.07 20.29
N ALA A 22 -1.67 -27.17 19.21
CA ALA A 22 -0.22 -27.36 19.29
C ALA A 22 0.50 -26.19 19.99
N GLU A 23 0.09 -24.94 19.71
CA GLU A 23 0.68 -23.73 20.30
C GLU A 23 0.45 -23.64 21.82
N ILE A 24 -0.77 -23.96 22.27
CA ILE A 24 -1.13 -23.85 23.70
C ILE A 24 -0.91 -25.14 24.50
N GLY A 25 -0.47 -26.21 23.83
CA GLY A 25 -0.14 -27.49 24.43
C GLY A 25 -1.33 -28.28 24.95
N VAL A 26 -2.49 -28.21 24.29
CA VAL A 26 -3.70 -28.95 24.68
C VAL A 26 -4.14 -29.92 23.58
N ALA A 27 -4.80 -31.02 23.95
CA ALA A 27 -5.34 -31.98 22.99
C ALA A 27 -6.72 -31.55 22.45
N GLY A 28 -7.47 -30.78 23.24
CA GLY A 28 -8.78 -30.26 22.87
C GLY A 28 -9.17 -29.01 23.66
N ILE A 29 -10.29 -28.42 23.25
CA ILE A 29 -10.83 -27.18 23.85
C ILE A 29 -11.24 -27.41 25.31
N ASP A 30 -11.67 -28.63 25.65
CA ASP A 30 -12.10 -29.00 27.00
C ASP A 30 -10.95 -28.99 28.03
N ASP A 31 -9.70 -29.12 27.56
CA ASP A 31 -8.49 -29.09 28.40
C ASP A 31 -7.91 -27.67 28.56
N MET A 32 -8.56 -26.66 27.97
CA MET A 32 -8.03 -25.30 27.89
C MET A 32 -8.30 -24.49 29.18
N THR A 33 -7.24 -24.03 29.82
CA THR A 33 -7.33 -23.09 30.95
C THR A 33 -7.55 -21.65 30.47
N VAL A 34 -8.03 -20.78 31.36
CA VAL A 34 -8.23 -19.34 31.07
C VAL A 34 -6.95 -18.63 30.58
N ASN A 35 -5.77 -19.05 31.07
CA ASN A 35 -4.48 -18.51 30.61
C ASN A 35 -4.12 -18.99 29.21
N GLN A 36 -4.41 -20.25 28.88
CA GLN A 36 -4.22 -20.81 27.54
C GLN A 36 -5.21 -20.20 26.53
N TYR A 37 -6.43 -19.87 26.96
CA TYR A 37 -7.39 -19.16 26.11
C TYR A 37 -6.85 -17.82 25.62
N LYS A 38 -6.29 -16.99 26.51
CA LYS A 38 -5.67 -15.70 26.13
C LYS A 38 -4.50 -15.89 25.16
N THR A 39 -3.72 -16.96 25.35
CA THR A 39 -2.60 -17.30 24.47
C THR A 39 -3.10 -17.72 23.09
N ALA A 40 -4.14 -18.57 23.02
CA ALA A 40 -4.80 -18.98 21.78
C ALA A 40 -5.38 -17.77 21.02
N GLU A 41 -6.02 -16.84 21.74
CA GLU A 41 -6.57 -15.62 21.17
C GLU A 41 -5.47 -14.74 20.56
N SER A 42 -4.37 -14.51 21.29
CA SER A 42 -3.22 -13.76 20.78
C SER A 42 -2.60 -14.41 19.53
N PHE A 43 -2.44 -15.74 19.54
CA PHE A 43 -1.94 -16.50 18.41
C PHE A 43 -2.84 -16.37 17.17
N LEU A 44 -4.16 -16.51 17.35
CA LEU A 44 -5.13 -16.36 16.26
C LEU A 44 -5.15 -14.93 15.71
N HIS A 45 -5.01 -13.91 16.56
CA HIS A 45 -4.86 -12.52 16.12
C HIS A 45 -3.61 -12.33 15.27
N ALA A 46 -2.46 -12.87 15.70
CA ALA A 46 -1.22 -12.81 14.94
C ALA A 46 -1.31 -13.60 13.61
N MET A 47 -2.05 -14.72 13.57
CA MET A 47 -2.35 -15.42 12.32
C MET A 47 -3.21 -14.58 11.37
N LEU A 48 -4.26 -13.95 11.88
CA LEU A 48 -5.16 -13.11 11.08
C LEU A 48 -4.43 -11.90 10.50
N GLU A 49 -3.58 -11.24 11.29
CA GLU A 49 -2.82 -10.07 10.83
C GLU A 49 -1.84 -10.45 9.70
N ARG A 50 -1.17 -11.60 9.82
CA ARG A 50 -0.33 -12.15 8.75
C ARG A 50 -1.12 -12.41 7.46
N CYS A 51 -2.38 -12.87 7.56
CA CYS A 51 -3.22 -13.08 6.39
C CYS A 51 -3.56 -11.76 5.68
N LYS A 52 -3.93 -10.72 6.44
CA LYS A 52 -4.21 -9.39 5.87
C LYS A 52 -2.99 -8.78 5.19
N ASP A 53 -1.82 -8.92 5.82
CA ASP A 53 -0.55 -8.47 5.24
C ASP A 53 -0.27 -9.16 3.91
N HIS A 54 -0.52 -10.46 3.83
CA HIS A 54 -0.35 -11.24 2.62
C HIS A 54 -1.33 -10.80 1.51
N ASP A 55 -2.59 -10.51 1.82
CA ASP A 55 -3.55 -10.03 0.83
C ASP A 55 -3.22 -8.62 0.31
N ALA A 56 -2.73 -7.73 1.18
CA ALA A 56 -2.19 -6.44 0.76
C ALA A 56 -0.97 -6.60 -0.16
N CYS A 57 -0.09 -7.57 0.14
CA CYS A 57 1.04 -7.91 -0.74
C CYS A 57 0.56 -8.44 -2.10
N LYS A 58 -0.43 -9.35 -2.14
CA LYS A 58 -1.01 -9.84 -3.40
C LYS A 58 -1.61 -8.72 -4.23
N ALA A 59 -2.30 -7.77 -3.61
CA ALA A 59 -2.86 -6.61 -4.30
C ALA A 59 -1.75 -5.77 -4.96
N LEU A 60 -0.64 -5.54 -4.26
CA LEU A 60 0.54 -4.86 -4.81
C LEU A 60 1.21 -5.65 -5.94
N VAL A 61 1.35 -6.97 -5.80
CA VAL A 61 1.87 -7.83 -6.88
C VAL A 61 0.98 -7.75 -8.12
N SER A 62 -0.33 -7.85 -7.95
CA SER A 62 -1.29 -7.72 -9.05
C SER A 62 -1.18 -6.36 -9.74
N LEU A 63 -1.05 -5.28 -8.97
CA LEU A 63 -0.84 -3.93 -9.48
C LEU A 63 0.49 -3.80 -10.25
N LEU A 64 1.58 -4.38 -9.73
CA LEU A 64 2.89 -4.42 -10.41
C LEU A 64 2.81 -5.16 -11.74
N LEU A 65 2.16 -6.33 -11.77
CA LEU A 65 1.99 -7.12 -12.98
C LEU A 65 1.14 -6.39 -14.03
N ARG A 66 0.06 -5.73 -13.60
CA ARG A 66 -0.80 -4.94 -14.49
C ARG A 66 -0.09 -3.70 -15.05
N ASN A 67 0.71 -3.01 -14.24
CA ASN A 67 1.49 -1.86 -14.72
C ASN A 67 2.74 -2.24 -15.52
N SER A 68 3.14 -3.52 -15.47
CA SER A 68 4.24 -4.09 -16.25
C SER A 68 3.74 -5.06 -17.32
N GLU A 69 2.59 -4.77 -17.92
CA GLU A 69 2.03 -5.61 -18.99
C GLU A 69 2.95 -5.66 -20.22
N ASP A 70 3.71 -4.59 -20.48
CA ASP A 70 4.78 -4.60 -21.47
C ASP A 70 5.90 -5.59 -21.06
N CYS A 71 6.14 -6.56 -21.94
CA CYS A 71 7.22 -7.53 -21.93
C CYS A 71 8.57 -6.92 -21.50
N GLY A 72 8.94 -5.77 -22.08
CA GLY A 72 10.21 -5.12 -21.80
C GLY A 72 10.30 -4.55 -20.38
N LEU A 73 9.24 -3.86 -19.96
CA LEU A 73 9.15 -3.25 -18.63
C LEU A 73 9.11 -4.32 -17.53
N ARG A 74 8.40 -5.43 -17.76
CA ARG A 74 8.35 -6.57 -16.83
C ARG A 74 9.71 -7.20 -16.61
N GLN A 75 10.50 -7.41 -17.67
CA GLN A 75 11.85 -7.95 -17.52
C GLN A 75 12.76 -7.01 -16.74
N LYS A 76 12.66 -5.69 -16.96
CA LYS A 76 13.43 -4.71 -16.20
C LYS A 76 13.03 -4.71 -14.71
N LEU A 77 11.73 -4.82 -14.40
CA LEU A 77 11.22 -4.96 -13.04
C LEU A 77 11.74 -6.23 -12.37
N LEU A 78 11.64 -7.39 -13.03
CA LEU A 78 12.14 -8.66 -12.48
C LEU A 78 13.65 -8.61 -12.24
N ARG A 79 14.40 -7.96 -13.14
CA ARG A 79 15.84 -7.73 -12.98
C ARG A 79 16.14 -6.81 -11.79
N TYR A 80 15.39 -5.72 -11.63
CA TYR A 80 15.52 -4.84 -10.47
C TYR A 80 15.28 -5.61 -9.16
N CYS A 81 14.20 -6.39 -9.08
CA CYS A 81 13.89 -7.20 -7.91
C CYS A 81 14.99 -8.23 -7.63
N HIS A 82 15.51 -8.88 -8.67
CA HIS A 82 16.58 -9.86 -8.50
C HIS A 82 17.88 -9.23 -7.97
N ILE A 83 18.26 -8.05 -8.45
CA ILE A 83 19.48 -7.34 -8.01
C ILE A 83 19.34 -6.81 -6.58
N ASN A 84 18.19 -6.21 -6.23
CA ASN A 84 18.03 -5.53 -4.94
C ASN A 84 17.55 -6.46 -3.83
N PHE A 85 16.77 -7.49 -4.16
CA PHE A 85 16.11 -8.36 -3.18
C PHE A 85 16.56 -9.83 -3.29
N GLY A 86 17.40 -10.18 -4.26
CA GLY A 86 17.89 -11.54 -4.47
C GLY A 86 16.88 -12.49 -5.12
N THR A 87 15.64 -12.05 -5.36
CA THR A 87 14.60 -12.85 -6.00
C THR A 87 13.85 -12.06 -7.06
N GLY A 88 13.58 -12.70 -8.20
CA GLY A 88 12.67 -12.16 -9.23
C GLY A 88 11.21 -12.51 -8.96
N ARG A 89 10.90 -13.34 -7.95
CA ARG A 89 9.54 -13.78 -7.66
C ARG A 89 8.85 -12.75 -6.78
N LEU A 90 7.95 -11.97 -7.38
CA LEU A 90 7.21 -10.91 -6.67
C LEU A 90 6.41 -11.43 -5.47
N ASN A 91 5.92 -12.68 -5.52
CA ASN A 91 5.17 -13.30 -4.41
C ASN A 91 6.02 -13.57 -3.17
N ASP A 92 7.35 -13.66 -3.32
CA ASP A 92 8.27 -13.93 -2.22
C ASP A 92 8.77 -12.61 -1.57
N LEU A 93 8.37 -11.46 -2.11
CA LEU A 93 8.79 -10.14 -1.63
C LEU A 93 7.93 -9.67 -0.46
N THR A 94 8.58 -8.98 0.49
CA THR A 94 7.89 -8.32 1.59
C THR A 94 7.11 -7.10 1.10
N ARG A 95 6.16 -6.62 1.90
CA ARG A 95 5.38 -5.40 1.62
C ARG A 95 6.28 -4.20 1.25
N SER A 96 7.36 -3.98 2.00
CA SER A 96 8.29 -2.86 1.76
C SER A 96 9.03 -3.03 0.43
N GLN A 97 9.48 -4.23 0.11
CA GLN A 97 10.14 -4.54 -1.17
C GLN A 97 9.18 -4.35 -2.36
N LEU A 98 7.92 -4.75 -2.23
CA LEU A 98 6.88 -4.52 -3.24
C LEU A 98 6.60 -3.03 -3.45
N GLN A 99 6.53 -2.25 -2.38
CA GLN A 99 6.37 -0.79 -2.47
C GLN A 99 7.56 -0.13 -3.14
N SER A 100 8.80 -0.54 -2.82
CA SER A 100 10.01 -0.07 -3.50
C SER A 100 10.05 -0.46 -4.98
N ALA A 101 9.61 -1.67 -5.32
CA ALA A 101 9.50 -2.10 -6.71
C ALA A 101 8.46 -1.27 -7.48
N LEU A 102 7.33 -0.91 -6.82
CA LEU A 102 6.28 -0.09 -7.42
C LEU A 102 6.75 1.35 -7.65
N SER A 103 7.40 1.97 -6.67
CA SER A 103 7.93 3.33 -6.83
C SER A 103 9.01 3.40 -7.90
N TRP A 104 9.85 2.38 -8.02
CA TRP A 104 10.81 2.27 -9.10
C TRP A 104 10.12 2.11 -10.47
N LEU A 105 9.03 1.33 -10.54
CA LEU A 105 8.25 1.13 -11.76
C LEU A 105 7.63 2.44 -12.25
N GLU A 106 7.05 3.23 -11.33
CA GLU A 106 6.46 4.55 -11.60
C GLU A 106 7.51 5.56 -12.10
N GLN A 107 8.73 5.50 -11.57
CA GLN A 107 9.83 6.34 -12.07
C GLN A 107 10.23 5.98 -13.51
N GLN A 108 10.20 4.69 -13.86
CA GLN A 108 10.55 4.24 -15.21
C GLN A 108 9.47 4.54 -16.25
N SER A 109 8.19 4.48 -15.89
CA SER A 109 7.12 4.93 -16.78
C SER A 109 7.19 6.45 -17.00
N ALA A 110 7.48 7.25 -15.97
CA ALA A 110 7.71 8.69 -16.11
C ALA A 110 8.92 9.03 -16.99
N SER A 111 10.02 8.28 -16.85
CA SER A 111 11.24 8.47 -17.63
C SER A 111 11.06 8.11 -19.12
N SER A 112 10.24 7.09 -19.42
CA SER A 112 9.96 6.67 -20.80
C SER A 112 9.14 7.69 -21.61
N HIS A 113 8.45 8.62 -20.94
CA HIS A 113 7.71 9.72 -21.59
C HIS A 113 8.57 10.97 -21.83
N THR A 114 9.83 10.99 -21.37
CA THR A 114 10.69 12.18 -21.37
C THR A 114 11.95 11.97 -22.22
N GLU A 115 11.80 11.48 -23.44
CA GLU A 115 12.80 11.72 -24.50
C GLU A 115 12.48 12.97 -25.35
N SER A 116 11.49 13.77 -24.95
CA SER A 116 11.28 15.10 -25.52
C SER A 116 11.09 16.14 -24.41
N SER A 117 12.03 17.09 -24.36
CA SER A 117 11.89 18.42 -23.76
C SER A 117 12.20 18.56 -22.26
N THR A 118 13.45 18.95 -21.99
CA THR A 118 13.93 19.96 -21.01
C THR A 118 12.95 20.50 -19.93
N LEU A 119 13.24 20.20 -18.64
CA LEU A 119 12.96 20.92 -17.37
C LEU A 119 11.51 21.43 -17.03
N PRO A 120 11.09 21.56 -15.74
CA PRO A 120 11.49 20.86 -14.52
C PRO A 120 10.31 20.19 -13.74
N GLU A 121 10.69 19.22 -12.92
CA GLU A 121 9.96 18.25 -12.08
C GLU A 121 8.94 18.81 -11.04
N VAL A 122 8.76 20.12 -10.95
CA VAL A 122 7.93 20.76 -9.90
C VAL A 122 6.44 20.82 -10.27
N ARG A 123 6.09 20.69 -11.56
CA ARG A 123 4.71 20.87 -12.02
C ARG A 123 3.75 19.72 -11.71
N LEU A 124 4.25 18.48 -11.56
CA LEU A 124 3.38 17.31 -11.47
C LEU A 124 2.66 17.20 -10.11
N ARG A 125 3.33 17.55 -8.99
CA ARG A 125 2.70 17.58 -7.64
C ARG A 125 1.66 18.68 -7.49
N ALA A 126 1.88 19.85 -8.07
CA ALA A 126 0.94 20.97 -7.99
C ALA A 126 -0.31 20.74 -8.85
N SER A 127 -0.15 20.15 -10.05
CA SER A 127 -1.30 19.92 -10.93
C SER A 127 -2.25 18.85 -10.41
N GLU A 128 -1.75 17.82 -9.72
CA GLU A 128 -2.60 16.80 -9.10
C GLU A 128 -3.36 17.34 -7.89
N LEU A 129 -2.72 18.19 -7.08
CA LEU A 129 -3.35 18.82 -5.91
C LEU A 129 -4.49 19.77 -6.30
N ILE A 130 -4.31 20.53 -7.40
CA ILE A 130 -5.34 21.44 -7.95
C ILE A 130 -6.56 20.67 -8.47
N ARG A 131 -6.36 19.44 -8.94
CA ARG A 131 -7.42 18.60 -9.52
C ARG A 131 -8.27 17.89 -8.46
N LEU A 132 -7.70 17.62 -7.28
CA LEU A 132 -8.36 16.88 -6.21
C LEU A 132 -9.27 17.76 -5.33
N TYR A 133 -8.99 19.07 -5.22
CA TYR A 133 -9.78 20.01 -4.41
C TYR A 133 -10.05 21.36 -5.13
N PRO A 134 -10.68 21.35 -6.31
CA PRO A 134 -10.93 22.60 -7.05
C PRO A 134 -11.83 23.57 -6.26
N LYS A 135 -12.76 23.05 -5.44
CA LYS A 135 -13.74 23.86 -4.71
C LYS A 135 -13.14 24.61 -3.51
N GLU A 136 -12.19 24.01 -2.80
CA GLU A 136 -11.47 24.65 -1.68
C GLU A 136 -10.45 25.68 -2.19
N ILE A 137 -9.74 25.38 -3.28
CA ILE A 137 -8.74 26.31 -3.86
C ILE A 137 -9.41 27.58 -4.41
N ILE A 138 -10.55 27.45 -5.07
CA ILE A 138 -11.33 28.61 -5.53
C ILE A 138 -11.76 29.48 -4.34
N PHE A 139 -12.14 28.87 -3.21
CA PHE A 139 -12.50 29.60 -2.00
C PHE A 139 -11.33 30.44 -1.46
N PHE A 140 -10.13 29.85 -1.31
CA PHE A 140 -8.96 30.59 -0.84
C PHE A 140 -8.54 31.74 -1.77
N ILE A 141 -8.62 31.55 -3.09
CA ILE A 141 -8.30 32.60 -4.07
C ILE A 141 -9.32 33.75 -3.99
N CYS A 142 -10.61 33.45 -3.91
CA CYS A 142 -11.65 34.47 -3.77
C CYS A 142 -11.51 35.28 -2.48
N VAL A 143 -11.19 34.63 -1.36
CA VAL A 143 -10.93 35.31 -0.08
C VAL A 143 -9.70 36.20 -0.18
N GLY A 144 -8.61 35.71 -0.80
CA GLY A 144 -7.39 36.50 -1.01
C GLY A 144 -7.62 37.75 -1.87
N VAL A 145 -8.39 37.63 -2.95
CA VAL A 145 -8.73 38.77 -3.84
C VAL A 145 -9.62 39.79 -3.12
N LEU A 146 -10.58 39.35 -2.29
CA LEU A 146 -11.42 40.25 -1.51
C LEU A 146 -10.61 41.02 -0.47
N VAL A 147 -9.76 40.34 0.31
CA VAL A 147 -8.92 40.98 1.34
C VAL A 147 -7.89 41.91 0.69
N GLY A 148 -7.23 41.46 -0.38
CA GLY A 148 -6.28 42.28 -1.14
C GLY A 148 -6.94 43.50 -1.78
N GLY A 149 -8.15 43.35 -2.33
CA GLY A 149 -8.92 44.46 -2.90
C GLY A 149 -9.31 45.51 -1.87
N VAL A 150 -9.71 45.09 -0.66
CA VAL A 150 -10.04 46.01 0.44
C VAL A 150 -8.80 46.77 0.91
N ILE A 151 -7.66 46.10 1.07
CA ILE A 151 -6.40 46.72 1.49
C ILE A 151 -5.88 47.70 0.43
N SER A 152 -5.89 47.28 -0.84
CA SER A 152 -5.42 48.12 -1.94
C SER A 152 -6.30 49.35 -2.14
N ARG A 153 -7.61 49.22 -1.90
CA ARG A 153 -8.56 50.34 -1.96
C ARG A 153 -8.43 51.26 -0.74
N ALA A 154 -8.08 50.74 0.43
CA ALA A 154 -7.78 51.56 1.61
C ALA A 154 -6.47 52.36 1.46
N PHE A 155 -5.47 51.80 0.78
CA PHE A 155 -4.19 52.47 0.52
C PHE A 155 -4.27 53.55 -0.56
N PHE A 156 -5.18 53.42 -1.54
CA PHE A 156 -5.33 54.39 -2.63
C PHE A 156 -6.27 55.56 -2.29
N ASN A 157 -6.93 55.52 -1.13
CA ASN A 157 -7.90 56.52 -0.65
C ASN A 157 -7.38 57.32 0.55
N LEU A 158 -6.06 57.25 0.81
CA LEU A 158 -5.29 58.03 1.78
C LEU A 158 -4.40 59.02 1.03
#